data_AF-A0A2D6HAU9-F1
#
_entry.id   AF-A0A2D6HAU9-F1
#
_cell.length_a   1.000
_cell.length_b   1.000
_cell.length_c   1.000
_cell.angle_alpha   90.00
_cell.angle_beta   90.00
_cell.angle_gamma   90.00
#
_symmetry.space_group_name_H-M   'P 1'
#
loop_
_entity.id
_entity.type
_entity.pdbx_description
1 polymer ?
#
loop_
_entity_poly.entity_id
_entity_poly.type
_entity_poly.pdbx_seq_one_letter_code
_entity_poly.pdbx_strand_id
1 'polypeptide(L)'
;MASPPPTRFQYLGSLLATALVAGPLSAPAGAQGLGTNYCTGAANSTGAGALMDATGSRDVDDNNLTLSGAPMPTGQMGIFFYGPNQAMVPFGDGYRCVGPGSLGLFRLYPPSSTGSGTMTYTADLTAPPQPTGLIVNGSTWNFQAWYRDPAALGSGFNLSDGYEIAFAPVSAYDGMALVPTGSFEMGRHVGGGDGGELPVHTVNLDAFYMDTHEVTILEYADYLNNALARGEVTVNGSSAVVQVGGAGEELCDTSTSSIYSHLVWDGTSFSADPSHPVTGSWAEHPMAEVSWYGACAYANGKSRGAGLDPCYDESDWSCDFTRNGYRLPTEAEWEYAARGGEHRPYYMYPWGDSLDGSKANYYWSGDPYEGAAYPWTTPAGYYDGSQTPAGVDMANGYGLYDMSGNVWEWCWDRYDHSYYSNSPADNPTGPATGWARMIRGGSWGSSASIPRSAFRGFTGPIDRYGDLGVRVLAARP
;
A
#
# COMPACT_ATOMS: atom_id res chain seq x y z
N MET A 1 -75.29 -32.10 -29.04
CA MET A 1 -75.73 -30.80 -28.53
C MET A 1 -74.97 -29.73 -29.32
N ALA A 2 -75.74 -28.90 -30.01
CA ALA A 2 -75.39 -27.72 -30.84
C ALA A 2 -74.28 -27.84 -31.91
N SER A 3 -74.73 -28.01 -33.16
CA SER A 3 -74.01 -27.76 -34.42
C SER A 3 -74.31 -26.31 -34.91
N PRO A 4 -73.86 -25.83 -36.09
CA PRO A 4 -72.52 -25.59 -36.68
C PRO A 4 -72.48 -24.11 -37.24
N PRO A 5 -72.02 -23.73 -38.46
CA PRO A 5 -70.77 -23.84 -39.25
C PRO A 5 -70.23 -22.40 -39.63
N PRO A 6 -69.75 -22.04 -40.85
CA PRO A 6 -68.51 -22.38 -41.57
C PRO A 6 -67.69 -21.15 -42.13
N THR A 7 -66.48 -21.45 -42.62
CA THR A 7 -65.84 -20.89 -43.85
C THR A 7 -65.44 -19.41 -44.00
N ARG A 8 -64.23 -19.26 -44.58
CA ARG A 8 -63.90 -18.56 -45.85
C ARG A 8 -63.15 -17.21 -45.79
N PHE A 9 -62.27 -17.11 -46.79
CA PHE A 9 -61.73 -15.95 -47.49
C PHE A 9 -60.34 -15.39 -47.11
N GLN A 10 -59.39 -15.74 -47.99
CA GLN A 10 -58.29 -14.95 -48.52
C GLN A 10 -58.65 -13.47 -48.70
N TYR A 11 -57.70 -12.55 -48.46
CA TYR A 11 -57.08 -11.71 -49.51
C TYR A 11 -55.92 -10.88 -48.96
N LEU A 12 -54.97 -10.63 -49.88
CA LEU A 12 -53.73 -9.86 -49.76
C LEU A 12 -53.88 -8.47 -49.11
N GLY A 13 -52.86 -8.11 -48.33
CA GLY A 13 -52.55 -6.73 -47.93
C GLY A 13 -51.06 -6.59 -47.64
N SER A 14 -50.37 -5.85 -48.50
CA SER A 14 -48.96 -5.47 -48.44
C SER A 14 -48.58 -4.68 -47.17
N LEU A 15 -47.37 -4.89 -46.65
CA LEU A 15 -46.26 -3.90 -46.59
C LEU A 15 -45.30 -4.16 -45.40
N LEU A 16 -44.03 -3.84 -45.69
CA LEU A 16 -42.93 -3.48 -44.80
C LEU A 16 -42.09 -4.60 -44.18
N ALA A 17 -40.82 -4.54 -44.58
CA ALA A 17 -39.69 -5.36 -44.20
C ALA A 17 -39.21 -5.04 -42.78
N THR A 18 -38.81 -6.10 -42.07
CA THR A 18 -37.90 -5.98 -40.91
C THR A 18 -36.82 -7.03 -41.10
N ALA A 19 -35.61 -6.57 -41.44
CA ALA A 19 -34.43 -7.40 -41.59
C ALA A 19 -33.96 -7.89 -40.21
N LEU A 20 -33.69 -9.20 -40.12
CA LEU A 20 -33.00 -9.82 -39.00
C LEU A 20 -31.59 -9.23 -38.87
N VAL A 21 -31.25 -8.69 -37.70
CA VAL A 21 -29.87 -8.44 -37.30
C VAL A 21 -29.29 -9.78 -36.82
N ALA A 22 -28.36 -10.31 -37.60
CA ALA A 22 -27.43 -11.35 -37.16
C ALA A 22 -26.55 -10.78 -36.03
N GLY A 23 -26.39 -11.54 -34.95
CA GLY A 23 -25.50 -11.19 -33.85
C GLY A 23 -24.05 -11.01 -34.31
N PRO A 24 -23.24 -10.21 -33.60
CA PRO A 24 -21.87 -9.96 -34.02
C PRO A 24 -21.06 -11.26 -33.98
N LEU A 25 -20.48 -11.57 -35.13
CA LEU A 25 -19.38 -12.52 -35.30
C LEU A 25 -18.21 -12.09 -34.41
N SER A 26 -17.74 -13.01 -33.57
CA SER A 26 -16.52 -12.86 -32.78
C SER A 26 -15.32 -12.61 -33.71
N ALA A 27 -14.68 -11.45 -33.55
CA ALA A 27 -13.39 -11.13 -34.15
C ALA A 27 -12.25 -11.86 -33.39
N PRO A 28 -11.11 -12.16 -34.05
CA PRO A 28 -10.00 -12.87 -33.43
C PRO A 28 -9.25 -11.96 -32.45
N ALA A 29 -8.61 -12.57 -31.44
CA ALA A 29 -7.80 -11.90 -30.44
C ALA A 29 -6.62 -11.13 -31.06
N GLY A 30 -6.73 -9.80 -31.11
CA GLY A 30 -5.64 -8.86 -31.35
C GLY A 30 -5.69 -7.81 -30.25
N ALA A 31 -4.56 -7.61 -29.56
CA ALA A 31 -4.24 -6.67 -28.49
C ALA A 31 -5.41 -5.79 -27.98
N GLN A 32 -5.96 -6.12 -26.81
CA GLN A 32 -6.71 -5.13 -26.04
C GLN A 32 -5.72 -4.09 -25.49
N GLY A 33 -6.01 -2.79 -25.67
CA GLY A 33 -5.18 -1.70 -25.15
C GLY A 33 -5.04 -1.76 -23.62
N LEU A 34 -4.05 -1.04 -23.07
CA LEU A 34 -3.78 -0.98 -21.62
C LEU A 34 -4.90 -0.36 -20.76
N GLY A 35 -5.96 0.17 -21.38
CA GLY A 35 -6.99 0.96 -20.73
C GLY A 35 -8.33 0.87 -21.46
N THR A 36 -9.27 1.71 -21.04
CA THR A 36 -10.63 1.75 -21.58
C THR A 36 -10.92 3.13 -22.16
N ASN A 37 -11.29 3.17 -23.44
CA ASN A 37 -11.82 4.37 -24.07
C ASN A 37 -13.19 4.73 -23.49
N TYR A 38 -13.39 6.01 -23.21
CA TYR A 38 -14.66 6.57 -22.77
C TYR A 38 -14.85 7.94 -23.41
N CYS A 39 -16.05 8.52 -23.28
CA CYS A 39 -16.42 9.73 -24.02
C CYS A 39 -16.41 9.48 -25.54
N THR A 40 -16.58 10.51 -26.36
CA THR A 40 -16.55 10.36 -27.82
C THR A 40 -15.81 11.56 -28.43
N GLY A 41 -14.77 11.27 -29.22
CA GLY A 41 -14.09 12.28 -30.02
C GLY A 41 -15.03 12.81 -31.11
N ALA A 42 -15.08 14.14 -31.26
CA ALA A 42 -15.86 14.75 -32.33
C ALA A 42 -15.17 14.50 -33.69
N ALA A 43 -15.94 14.39 -34.76
CA ALA A 43 -15.38 14.23 -36.10
C ALA A 43 -14.42 15.38 -36.42
N ASN A 44 -13.24 15.04 -36.91
CA ASN A 44 -12.23 16.01 -37.35
C ASN A 44 -12.16 16.06 -38.88
N SER A 45 -11.27 16.87 -39.46
CA SER A 45 -11.16 17.02 -40.93
C SER A 45 -10.75 15.75 -41.69
N THR A 46 -10.34 14.69 -40.99
CA THR A 46 -10.12 13.35 -41.56
C THR A 46 -11.39 12.49 -41.64
N GLY A 47 -12.50 12.97 -41.04
CA GLY A 47 -13.84 12.40 -41.12
C GLY A 47 -14.31 11.66 -39.86
N ALA A 48 -13.40 11.06 -39.10
CA ALA A 48 -13.70 10.38 -37.83
C ALA A 48 -13.16 11.19 -36.64
N GLY A 49 -13.68 10.93 -35.44
CA GLY A 49 -13.07 11.43 -34.21
C GLY A 49 -11.80 10.65 -33.88
N ALA A 50 -10.80 11.34 -33.33
CA ALA A 50 -9.58 10.68 -32.90
C ALA A 50 -9.85 9.79 -31.68
N LEU A 51 -9.22 8.62 -31.65
CA LEU A 51 -9.23 7.67 -30.55
C LEU A 51 -7.85 7.64 -29.91
N MET A 52 -7.85 7.56 -28.58
CA MET A 52 -6.69 7.28 -27.75
C MET A 52 -6.39 5.78 -27.71
N ASP A 53 -5.12 5.44 -27.57
CA ASP A 53 -4.66 4.09 -27.24
C ASP A 53 -3.32 4.20 -26.47
N ALA A 54 -2.90 3.13 -25.80
CA ALA A 54 -1.61 3.08 -25.12
C ALA A 54 -0.97 1.69 -25.17
N THR A 55 0.36 1.68 -25.23
CA THR A 55 1.22 0.48 -25.18
C THR A 55 2.28 0.61 -24.08
N GLY A 56 2.91 -0.50 -23.69
CA GLY A 56 3.85 -0.56 -22.57
C GLY A 56 3.31 -1.43 -21.44
N SER A 57 3.51 -1.00 -20.21
CA SER A 57 3.05 -1.64 -18.98
C SER A 57 2.07 -0.77 -18.22
N ARG A 58 1.26 -1.41 -17.37
CA ARG A 58 0.48 -0.71 -16.33
C ARG A 58 1.25 -0.61 -15.02
N ASP A 59 2.38 -1.29 -14.91
CA ASP A 59 3.29 -1.12 -13.79
C ASP A 59 4.07 0.20 -13.96
N VAL A 60 3.94 1.09 -12.99
CA VAL A 60 4.63 2.39 -13.00
C VAL A 60 6.15 2.20 -12.96
N ASP A 61 6.64 1.15 -12.30
CA ASP A 61 8.07 0.89 -12.10
C ASP A 61 8.78 0.51 -13.42
N ASP A 62 8.03 -0.03 -14.38
CA ASP A 62 8.54 -0.31 -15.73
C ASP A 62 8.84 0.97 -16.53
N ASN A 63 8.25 2.10 -16.14
CA ASN A 63 8.42 3.43 -16.75
C ASN A 63 8.42 3.45 -18.30
N ASN A 64 7.49 2.73 -18.93
CA ASN A 64 7.48 2.51 -20.38
C ASN A 64 6.13 2.80 -21.07
N LEU A 65 5.25 3.58 -20.44
CA LEU A 65 3.94 3.94 -20.98
C LEU A 65 4.07 4.83 -22.21
N THR A 66 3.56 4.37 -23.35
CA THR A 66 3.48 5.13 -24.59
C THR A 66 2.03 5.38 -24.99
N LEU A 67 1.63 6.65 -24.98
CA LEU A 67 0.31 7.12 -25.43
C LEU A 67 0.31 7.30 -26.94
N SER A 68 -0.84 7.05 -27.57
CA SER A 68 -1.06 7.34 -28.97
C SER A 68 -2.47 7.86 -29.24
N GLY A 69 -2.63 8.61 -30.33
CA GLY A 69 -3.93 9.12 -30.77
C GLY A 69 -4.03 9.19 -32.29
N ALA A 70 -5.14 8.68 -32.85
CA ALA A 70 -5.44 8.67 -34.29
C ALA A 70 -6.93 8.40 -34.58
N PRO A 71 -7.47 8.75 -35.76
CA PRO A 71 -6.85 9.52 -36.84
C PRO A 71 -6.90 11.03 -36.57
N MET A 72 -5.83 11.74 -36.91
CA MET A 72 -5.72 13.20 -36.78
C MET A 72 -5.17 13.83 -38.07
N PRO A 73 -5.42 15.12 -38.35
CA PRO A 73 -4.87 15.77 -39.53
C PRO A 73 -3.34 15.78 -39.46
N THR A 74 -2.64 15.47 -40.55
CA THR A 74 -1.19 15.25 -40.58
C THR A 74 -0.39 16.54 -40.36
N GLY A 75 0.75 16.45 -39.67
CA GLY A 75 1.66 17.58 -39.45
C GLY A 75 1.12 18.64 -38.48
N GLN A 76 0.06 18.34 -37.75
CA GLN A 76 -0.56 19.25 -36.80
C GLN A 76 0.05 19.08 -35.42
N MET A 77 0.27 20.20 -34.74
CA MET A 77 0.70 20.21 -33.34
C MET A 77 -0.46 19.75 -32.46
N GLY A 78 -0.14 18.94 -31.46
CA GLY A 78 -1.05 18.63 -30.37
C GLY A 78 -0.35 18.50 -29.01
N ILE A 79 -1.15 18.13 -28.03
CA ILE A 79 -0.72 17.85 -26.66
C ILE A 79 -1.45 16.59 -26.18
N PHE A 80 -0.78 15.76 -25.40
CA PHE A 80 -1.48 14.87 -24.49
C PHE A 80 -1.64 15.58 -23.15
N PHE A 81 -2.70 15.24 -22.43
CA PHE A 81 -2.89 15.69 -21.07
C PHE A 81 -3.60 14.61 -20.27
N TYR A 82 -3.43 14.67 -18.95
CA TYR A 82 -4.00 13.69 -18.04
C TYR A 82 -4.48 14.32 -16.74
N GLY A 83 -5.36 13.62 -16.05
CA GLY A 83 -6.00 14.07 -14.81
C GLY A 83 -6.70 12.91 -14.09
N PRO A 84 -7.04 13.09 -12.80
CA PRO A 84 -7.52 11.99 -11.97
C PRO A 84 -8.98 11.62 -12.26
N ASN A 85 -9.78 12.55 -12.79
CA ASN A 85 -11.23 12.36 -12.92
C ASN A 85 -11.65 12.31 -14.39
N GLN A 86 -12.74 11.58 -14.65
CA GLN A 86 -13.50 11.74 -15.88
C GLN A 86 -14.33 13.03 -15.83
N ALA A 87 -14.54 13.66 -16.98
CA ALA A 87 -15.38 14.83 -17.17
C ALA A 87 -16.06 14.77 -18.55
N MET A 88 -16.93 15.73 -18.83
CA MET A 88 -17.48 15.94 -20.16
C MET A 88 -17.82 17.42 -20.34
N VAL A 89 -16.81 18.23 -20.64
CA VAL A 89 -16.94 19.69 -20.74
C VAL A 89 -16.80 20.11 -22.21
N PRO A 90 -17.78 20.81 -22.82
CA PRO A 90 -17.63 21.33 -24.17
C PRO A 90 -16.35 22.16 -24.31
N PHE A 91 -15.50 21.81 -25.27
CA PHE A 91 -14.23 22.47 -25.49
C PHE A 91 -13.78 22.32 -26.95
N GLY A 92 -13.69 23.43 -27.67
CA GLY A 92 -13.46 23.41 -29.12
C GLY A 92 -14.60 22.77 -29.87
N ASP A 93 -14.26 21.91 -30.83
CA ASP A 93 -15.24 21.20 -31.66
C ASP A 93 -15.78 19.91 -31.01
N GLY A 94 -15.32 19.59 -29.79
CA GLY A 94 -15.69 18.38 -29.05
C GLY A 94 -15.80 18.60 -27.55
N TYR A 95 -15.40 17.59 -26.77
CA TYR A 95 -15.46 17.59 -25.31
C TYR A 95 -14.09 17.32 -24.70
N ARG A 96 -13.76 18.06 -23.64
CA ARG A 96 -12.71 17.65 -22.70
C ARG A 96 -13.29 16.60 -21.77
N CYS A 97 -12.80 15.38 -21.93
CA CYS A 97 -13.27 14.20 -21.23
C CYS A 97 -12.46 13.92 -19.95
N VAL A 98 -11.33 14.62 -19.77
CA VAL A 98 -10.49 14.55 -18.56
C VAL A 98 -10.77 15.77 -17.66
N GLY A 99 -10.99 15.50 -16.38
CA GLY A 99 -11.24 16.47 -15.33
C GLY A 99 -10.03 16.65 -14.41
N PRO A 100 -9.78 17.86 -13.89
CA PRO A 100 -8.63 18.13 -13.02
C PRO A 100 -8.76 17.50 -11.62
N GLY A 101 -9.98 17.18 -11.15
CA GLY A 101 -10.21 16.81 -9.76
C GLY A 101 -9.63 17.85 -8.78
N SER A 102 -9.16 17.39 -7.62
CA SER A 102 -8.40 18.20 -6.65
C SER A 102 -6.91 18.31 -6.99
N LEU A 103 -6.37 17.41 -7.82
CA LEU A 103 -4.92 17.29 -8.06
C LEU A 103 -4.41 18.17 -9.21
N GLY A 104 -5.23 18.39 -10.24
CA GLY A 104 -4.90 19.22 -11.39
C GLY A 104 -5.02 18.51 -12.75
N LEU A 105 -4.73 19.25 -13.81
CA LEU A 105 -4.67 18.76 -15.19
C LEU A 105 -3.26 18.99 -15.75
N PHE A 106 -2.58 17.92 -16.10
CA PHE A 106 -1.15 17.93 -16.41
C PHE A 106 -0.93 17.77 -17.91
N ARG A 107 0.00 18.55 -18.49
CA ARG A 107 0.22 18.61 -19.95
C ARG A 107 1.55 17.96 -20.31
N LEU A 108 1.53 17.13 -21.35
CA LEU A 108 2.68 16.40 -21.86
C LEU A 108 3.07 16.94 -23.24
N TYR A 109 4.33 17.37 -23.38
CA TYR A 109 4.86 17.97 -24.62
C TYR A 109 6.11 17.22 -25.13
N PRO A 110 6.32 17.08 -26.46
CA PRO A 110 5.39 17.33 -27.57
C PRO A 110 5.14 16.10 -28.47
N PRO A 111 3.91 15.96 -28.99
CA PRO A 111 3.73 15.33 -30.29
C PRO A 111 3.10 16.28 -31.32
N SER A 112 3.66 16.25 -32.52
CA SER A 112 2.92 16.59 -33.74
C SER A 112 2.46 15.31 -34.39
N SER A 113 1.31 15.32 -35.05
CA SER A 113 0.85 14.16 -35.83
C SER A 113 1.82 13.91 -37.00
N THR A 114 2.17 12.65 -37.20
CA THR A 114 3.06 12.23 -38.29
C THR A 114 2.31 12.20 -39.63
N GLY A 115 3.01 11.80 -40.71
CA GLY A 115 2.39 11.59 -42.02
C GLY A 115 1.29 10.51 -42.04
N SER A 116 1.21 9.66 -41.01
CA SER A 116 0.12 8.69 -40.84
C SER A 116 -1.10 9.24 -40.09
N GLY A 117 -1.06 10.50 -39.64
CA GLY A 117 -2.13 11.10 -38.84
C GLY A 117 -2.16 10.57 -37.39
N THR A 118 -1.03 10.10 -36.88
CA THR A 118 -0.88 9.57 -35.52
C THR A 118 0.01 10.47 -34.69
N MET A 119 -0.42 10.79 -33.47
CA MET A 119 0.42 11.37 -32.42
C MET A 119 0.85 10.29 -31.44
N THR A 120 2.10 10.32 -30.97
CA THR A 120 2.64 9.38 -29.98
C THR A 120 3.48 10.09 -28.93
N TYR A 121 3.43 9.64 -27.68
CA TYR A 121 4.26 10.18 -26.59
C TYR A 121 4.61 9.09 -25.59
N THR A 122 5.91 8.86 -25.35
CA THR A 122 6.38 8.03 -24.23
C THR A 122 6.49 8.91 -23.00
N ALA A 123 5.68 8.60 -21.98
CA ALA A 123 5.66 9.33 -20.72
C ALA A 123 6.78 8.84 -19.79
N ASP A 124 7.50 9.78 -19.17
CA ASP A 124 8.35 9.49 -18.02
C ASP A 124 7.52 9.63 -16.75
N LEU A 125 7.08 8.50 -16.22
CA LEU A 125 6.23 8.41 -15.03
C LEU A 125 6.97 8.82 -13.75
N THR A 126 8.31 8.84 -13.77
CA THR A 126 9.14 9.27 -12.64
C THR A 126 9.33 10.80 -12.57
N ALA A 127 9.00 11.52 -13.64
CA ALA A 127 9.21 12.96 -13.75
C ALA A 127 7.95 13.67 -14.28
N PRO A 128 6.85 13.74 -13.50
CA PRO A 128 5.62 14.39 -13.94
C PRO A 128 5.85 15.90 -14.13
N PRO A 129 5.05 16.58 -14.99
CA PRO A 129 5.17 18.03 -15.21
C PRO A 129 5.02 18.87 -13.94
N GLN A 130 4.31 18.35 -12.93
CA GLN A 130 4.16 18.92 -11.59
C GLN A 130 4.07 17.78 -10.57
N PRO A 131 4.55 17.95 -9.32
CA PRO A 131 4.54 16.88 -8.31
C PRO A 131 3.16 16.28 -8.03
N THR A 132 2.10 17.08 -8.04
CA THR A 132 0.72 16.59 -7.82
C THR A 132 0.18 15.71 -8.95
N GLY A 133 0.91 15.62 -10.07
CA GLY A 133 0.60 14.77 -11.20
C GLY A 133 1.39 13.47 -11.23
N LEU A 134 2.02 13.08 -10.11
CA LEU A 134 2.70 11.80 -9.98
C LEU A 134 1.68 10.67 -10.09
N ILE A 135 1.93 9.76 -11.03
CA ILE A 135 1.15 8.53 -11.20
C ILE A 135 1.85 7.44 -10.40
N VAL A 136 1.09 6.71 -9.59
CA VAL A 136 1.61 5.61 -8.75
C VAL A 136 0.85 4.32 -9.03
N ASN A 137 1.46 3.18 -8.75
CA ASN A 137 0.76 1.90 -8.75
C ASN A 137 -0.46 1.96 -7.81
N GLY A 138 -1.56 1.32 -8.18
CA GLY A 138 -2.86 1.38 -7.51
C GLY A 138 -3.72 2.61 -7.87
N SER A 139 -3.17 3.61 -8.56
CA SER A 139 -3.95 4.78 -9.01
C SER A 139 -4.64 4.55 -10.36
N THR A 140 -5.69 5.33 -10.63
CA THR A 140 -6.37 5.38 -11.93
C THR A 140 -6.28 6.79 -12.50
N TRP A 141 -5.87 6.90 -13.76
CA TRP A 141 -5.71 8.19 -14.44
C TRP A 141 -6.34 8.19 -15.82
N ASN A 142 -6.76 9.38 -16.25
CA ASN A 142 -7.46 9.61 -17.48
C ASN A 142 -6.63 10.45 -18.44
N PHE A 143 -6.47 9.99 -19.68
CA PHE A 143 -5.64 10.60 -20.72
C PHE A 143 -6.48 11.07 -21.91
N GLN A 144 -6.07 12.16 -22.55
CA GLN A 144 -6.72 12.66 -23.76
C GLN A 144 -5.73 13.46 -24.61
N ALA A 145 -5.93 13.46 -25.93
CA ALA A 145 -5.20 14.29 -26.87
C ALA A 145 -6.02 15.53 -27.26
N TRP A 146 -5.35 16.66 -27.35
CA TRP A 146 -5.81 17.85 -28.06
C TRP A 146 -4.91 18.06 -29.26
N TYR A 147 -5.46 18.44 -30.41
CA TYR A 147 -4.68 18.65 -31.64
C TYR A 147 -5.29 19.74 -32.51
N ARG A 148 -4.42 20.45 -33.24
CA ARG A 148 -4.87 21.43 -34.23
C ARG A 148 -5.62 20.76 -35.37
N ASP A 149 -6.69 21.41 -35.81
CA ASP A 149 -7.46 20.99 -36.97
C ASP A 149 -7.99 22.23 -37.72
N PRO A 150 -7.11 22.95 -38.42
CA PRO A 150 -7.50 24.18 -39.12
C PRO A 150 -8.41 23.91 -40.34
N ALA A 151 -8.48 22.66 -40.80
CA ALA A 151 -9.31 22.27 -41.95
C ALA A 151 -10.73 21.89 -41.53
N ALA A 152 -10.98 21.61 -40.23
CA ALA A 152 -12.33 21.49 -39.71
C ALA A 152 -13.00 22.88 -39.66
N LEU A 153 -14.23 22.95 -40.15
CA LEU A 153 -15.05 24.15 -40.04
C LEU A 153 -15.51 24.30 -38.59
N GLY A 154 -14.80 25.12 -37.80
CA GLY A 154 -15.04 25.23 -36.35
C GLY A 154 -14.02 26.08 -35.61
N SER A 155 -13.67 25.65 -34.40
CA SER A 155 -12.74 26.30 -33.47
C SER A 155 -11.26 26.16 -33.85
N GLY A 156 -10.96 25.36 -34.87
CA GLY A 156 -9.61 25.15 -35.41
C GLY A 156 -8.78 24.12 -34.63
N PHE A 157 -9.41 23.38 -33.72
CA PHE A 157 -8.82 22.28 -32.98
C PHE A 157 -9.89 21.27 -32.55
N ASN A 158 -9.44 20.05 -32.28
CA ASN A 158 -10.31 18.98 -31.86
C ASN A 158 -9.65 18.17 -30.73
N LEU A 159 -10.41 17.27 -30.11
CA LEU A 159 -9.94 16.36 -29.07
C LEU A 159 -10.18 14.92 -29.48
N SER A 160 -9.36 14.02 -28.95
CA SER A 160 -9.70 12.60 -28.97
C SER A 160 -10.84 12.29 -28.00
N ASP A 161 -11.27 11.05 -27.96
CA ASP A 161 -11.95 10.50 -26.78
C ASP A 161 -11.03 10.50 -25.52
N GLY A 162 -11.58 10.12 -24.37
CA GLY A 162 -10.83 9.91 -23.15
C GLY A 162 -10.37 8.46 -23.03
N TYR A 163 -9.27 8.22 -22.32
CA TYR A 163 -8.70 6.90 -22.10
C TYR A 163 -8.31 6.71 -20.64
N GLU A 164 -8.99 5.79 -19.96
CA GLU A 164 -8.74 5.49 -18.56
C GLU A 164 -7.75 4.34 -18.43
N ILE A 165 -6.70 4.53 -17.64
CA ILE A 165 -5.76 3.47 -17.28
C ILE A 165 -5.81 3.30 -15.76
N ALA A 166 -6.16 2.08 -15.33
CA ALA A 166 -5.91 1.62 -13.96
C ALA A 166 -4.50 1.02 -13.93
N PHE A 167 -3.58 1.67 -13.20
CA PHE A 167 -2.21 1.18 -13.05
C PHE A 167 -2.18 -0.10 -12.21
N ALA A 168 -1.12 -0.88 -12.37
CA ALA A 168 -0.94 -2.12 -11.62
C ALA A 168 -1.13 -1.82 -10.13
N PRO A 169 -1.79 -2.70 -9.36
CA PRO A 169 -1.80 -2.54 -7.91
C PRO A 169 -0.35 -2.39 -7.43
N VAL A 170 -0.12 -1.59 -6.39
CA VAL A 170 1.17 -1.63 -5.69
C VAL A 170 1.46 -3.11 -5.46
N SER A 171 2.67 -3.58 -5.80
CA SER A 171 3.02 -4.97 -5.51
C SER A 171 2.60 -5.21 -4.07
N ALA A 172 1.77 -6.22 -3.81
CA ALA A 172 1.32 -6.54 -2.46
C ALA A 172 2.50 -6.80 -1.49
N TYR A 173 3.71 -6.90 -2.03
CA TYR A 173 4.94 -7.15 -1.32
C TYR A 173 5.99 -6.07 -1.56
N ASP A 174 5.61 -4.89 -2.07
CA ASP A 174 6.52 -3.75 -2.14
C ASP A 174 6.99 -3.38 -0.73
N GLY A 175 8.29 -3.10 -0.59
CA GLY A 175 8.93 -2.89 0.71
C GLY A 175 8.98 -4.13 1.62
N MET A 176 8.59 -5.32 1.15
CA MET A 176 8.59 -6.57 1.94
C MET A 176 9.64 -7.57 1.46
N ALA A 177 10.15 -8.38 2.38
CA ALA A 177 11.01 -9.52 2.08
C ALA A 177 10.28 -10.85 2.24
N LEU A 178 10.62 -11.81 1.38
CA LEU A 178 10.13 -13.18 1.48
C LEU A 178 10.85 -13.91 2.63
N VAL A 179 10.09 -14.31 3.63
CA VAL A 179 10.53 -15.25 4.66
C VAL A 179 10.13 -16.67 4.20
N PRO A 180 11.11 -17.56 3.91
CA PRO A 180 10.83 -18.86 3.32
C PRO A 180 10.19 -19.81 4.33
N THR A 181 9.37 -20.73 3.84
CA THR A 181 8.85 -21.85 4.66
C THR A 181 10.00 -22.61 5.32
N GLY A 182 9.80 -23.04 6.56
CA GLY A 182 10.83 -23.78 7.28
C GLY A 182 10.43 -24.15 8.68
N SER A 183 11.34 -24.86 9.34
CA SER A 183 11.22 -25.28 10.73
C SER A 183 12.35 -24.65 11.54
N PHE A 184 12.04 -24.18 12.74
CA PHE A 184 13.04 -23.68 13.68
C PHE A 184 12.68 -24.05 15.12
N GLU A 185 13.67 -23.99 15.99
CA GLU A 185 13.49 -24.06 17.43
C GLU A 185 13.20 -22.65 17.96
N MET A 186 11.98 -22.44 18.46
CA MET A 186 11.52 -21.20 19.08
C MET A 186 11.83 -21.21 20.57
N GLY A 187 12.26 -20.05 21.09
CA GLY A 187 12.62 -19.84 22.49
C GLY A 187 14.11 -19.66 22.76
N ARG A 188 14.48 -19.55 24.04
CA ARG A 188 15.85 -19.17 24.44
C ARG A 188 16.80 -20.36 24.52
N HIS A 189 17.81 -20.39 23.64
CA HIS A 189 18.91 -21.36 23.66
C HIS A 189 20.10 -20.94 24.52
N VAL A 190 20.40 -19.64 24.54
CA VAL A 190 21.60 -19.07 25.15
C VAL A 190 21.25 -17.85 25.99
N GLY A 191 22.13 -17.50 26.94
CA GLY A 191 21.95 -16.37 27.83
C GLY A 191 20.94 -16.59 28.96
N GLY A 192 20.81 -15.58 29.81
CA GLY A 192 19.78 -15.50 30.86
C GLY A 192 18.51 -14.84 30.32
N GLY A 193 17.40 -15.02 31.02
CA GLY A 193 16.11 -14.46 30.60
C GLY A 193 14.97 -14.97 31.47
N ASP A 194 13.75 -14.60 31.11
CA ASP A 194 12.55 -15.04 31.80
C ASP A 194 12.26 -16.54 31.53
N GLY A 195 11.47 -17.15 32.43
CA GLY A 195 10.97 -18.52 32.27
C GLY A 195 9.99 -18.67 31.11
N GLY A 196 9.29 -17.60 30.73
CA GLY A 196 8.34 -17.61 29.62
C GLY A 196 8.98 -17.81 28.24
N GLU A 197 10.31 -17.69 28.15
CA GLU A 197 11.10 -17.95 26.93
C GLU A 197 11.42 -19.45 26.73
N LEU A 198 10.97 -20.30 27.65
CA LEU A 198 11.19 -21.74 27.69
C LEU A 198 9.87 -22.52 27.75
N PRO A 199 9.85 -23.80 27.36
CA PRO A 199 10.95 -24.56 26.76
C PRO A 199 11.22 -24.14 25.31
N VAL A 200 12.44 -24.42 24.86
CA VAL A 200 12.73 -24.45 23.42
C VAL A 200 11.86 -25.55 22.79
N HIS A 201 11.15 -25.22 21.71
CA HIS A 201 10.23 -26.13 21.02
C HIS A 201 10.28 -25.92 19.50
N THR A 202 9.95 -26.95 18.73
CA THR A 202 9.96 -26.86 17.27
C THR A 202 8.67 -26.24 16.74
N VAL A 203 8.83 -25.27 15.83
CA VAL A 203 7.74 -24.65 15.08
C VAL A 203 8.03 -24.78 13.58
N ASN A 204 6.99 -25.04 12.80
CA ASN A 204 6.97 -25.10 11.35
C ASN A 204 6.11 -23.94 10.84
N LEU A 205 6.64 -23.17 9.88
CA LEU A 205 5.96 -22.02 9.30
C LEU A 205 5.86 -22.17 7.79
N ASP A 206 4.71 -21.79 7.26
CA ASP A 206 4.55 -21.51 5.84
C ASP A 206 5.35 -20.25 5.43
N ALA A 207 5.59 -20.09 4.14
CA ALA A 207 6.26 -18.89 3.65
C ALA A 207 5.32 -17.67 3.74
N PHE A 208 5.88 -16.52 4.07
CA PHE A 208 5.16 -15.25 4.13
C PHE A 208 6.07 -14.09 3.69
N TYR A 209 5.49 -12.93 3.43
CA TYR A 209 6.21 -11.69 3.21
C TYR A 209 6.13 -10.83 4.45
N MET A 210 7.22 -10.22 4.89
CA MET A 210 7.26 -9.30 6.03
C MET A 210 7.86 -7.97 5.60
N ASP A 211 7.29 -6.86 6.09
CA ASP A 211 7.88 -5.53 5.85
C ASP A 211 9.36 -5.55 6.24
N THR A 212 10.21 -4.99 5.37
CA THR A 212 11.68 -4.94 5.59
C THR A 212 12.05 -4.05 6.77
N HIS A 213 11.20 -3.07 7.10
CA HIS A 213 11.38 -2.10 8.17
C HIS A 213 10.12 -2.00 9.04
N GLU A 214 10.25 -1.36 10.21
CA GLU A 214 9.11 -0.90 10.99
C GLU A 214 8.32 0.13 10.17
N VAL A 215 7.00 0.18 10.37
CA VAL A 215 6.13 1.16 9.70
C VAL A 215 6.51 2.56 10.15
N THR A 216 6.76 3.45 9.19
CA THR A 216 7.18 4.82 9.45
C THR A 216 6.01 5.74 9.78
N ILE A 217 6.29 6.90 10.38
CA ILE A 217 5.28 7.93 10.66
C ILE A 217 4.63 8.41 9.35
N LEU A 218 5.40 8.53 8.26
CA LEU A 218 4.87 8.91 6.95
C LEU A 218 3.85 7.89 6.43
N GLU A 219 4.20 6.61 6.44
CA GLU A 219 3.31 5.53 5.98
C GLU A 219 2.03 5.46 6.81
N TYR A 220 2.15 5.63 8.13
CA TYR A 220 1.00 5.63 9.02
C TYR A 220 0.12 6.87 8.82
N ALA A 221 0.70 8.04 8.59
CA ALA A 221 -0.02 9.26 8.25
C ALA A 221 -0.81 9.12 6.94
N ASP A 222 -0.21 8.52 5.91
CA ASP A 222 -0.88 8.23 4.64
C ASP A 222 -2.06 7.28 4.81
N TYR A 223 -1.89 6.23 5.62
CA TYR A 223 -3.00 5.37 6.03
C TYR A 223 -4.13 6.18 6.68
N LEU A 224 -3.82 7.00 7.68
CA LEU A 224 -4.81 7.77 8.42
C LEU A 224 -5.54 8.80 7.56
N ASN A 225 -4.84 9.47 6.64
CA ASN A 225 -5.45 10.39 5.68
C ASN A 225 -6.47 9.67 4.79
N ASN A 226 -6.12 8.47 4.31
CA ASN A 226 -7.02 7.64 3.53
C ASN A 226 -8.22 7.15 4.36
N ALA A 227 -8.01 6.73 5.60
CA ALA A 227 -9.06 6.32 6.52
C ALA A 227 -10.01 7.50 6.85
N LEU A 228 -9.46 8.69 7.07
CA LEU A 228 -10.21 9.92 7.34
C LEU A 228 -11.09 10.29 6.14
N ALA A 229 -10.56 10.21 4.92
CA ALA A 229 -11.32 10.48 3.70
C ALA A 229 -12.51 9.53 3.52
N ARG A 230 -12.40 8.30 4.04
CA ARG A 230 -13.49 7.30 4.06
C ARG A 230 -14.42 7.44 5.27
N GLY A 231 -14.11 8.31 6.22
CA GLY A 231 -14.86 8.47 7.47
C GLY A 231 -14.70 7.29 8.43
N GLU A 232 -13.59 6.54 8.34
CA GLU A 232 -13.27 5.38 9.19
C GLU A 232 -12.59 5.79 10.50
N VAL A 233 -12.04 7.01 10.57
CA VAL A 233 -11.37 7.54 11.76
C VAL A 233 -11.76 8.99 12.02
N THR A 234 -11.61 9.42 13.26
CA THR A 234 -11.71 10.82 13.66
C THR A 234 -10.71 11.13 14.77
N VAL A 235 -10.49 12.41 15.05
CA VAL A 235 -9.62 12.86 16.15
C VAL A 235 -10.51 13.32 17.31
N ASN A 236 -10.31 12.73 18.49
CA ASN A 236 -11.13 13.02 19.67
C ASN A 236 -10.66 14.29 20.41
N GLY A 237 -11.36 14.67 21.48
CA GLY A 237 -11.06 15.87 22.27
C GLY A 237 -9.71 15.85 23.01
N SER A 238 -9.06 14.69 23.11
CA SER A 238 -7.71 14.50 23.66
C SER A 238 -6.64 14.46 22.57
N SER A 239 -7.00 14.78 21.33
CA SER A 239 -6.15 14.68 20.14
C SER A 239 -5.63 13.27 19.86
N ALA A 240 -6.32 12.22 20.31
CA ALA A 240 -6.05 10.84 19.90
C ALA A 240 -6.90 10.47 18.68
N VAL A 241 -6.39 9.61 17.82
CA VAL A 241 -7.12 9.09 16.67
C VAL A 241 -7.97 7.91 17.10
N VAL A 242 -9.25 7.94 16.78
CA VAL A 242 -10.22 6.92 17.17
C VAL A 242 -10.96 6.36 15.96
N GLN A 243 -11.30 5.08 16.02
CA GLN A 243 -12.10 4.41 15.01
C GLN A 243 -13.52 4.96 14.99
N VAL A 244 -14.06 5.19 13.80
CA VAL A 244 -15.45 5.55 13.56
C VAL A 244 -16.18 4.33 13.00
N GLY A 245 -17.18 3.86 13.73
CA GLY A 245 -17.76 2.53 13.48
C GLY A 245 -16.89 1.43 14.11
N GLY A 246 -17.16 0.17 13.78
CA GLY A 246 -16.46 -0.97 14.38
C GLY A 246 -16.63 -1.02 15.91
N ALA A 247 -15.56 -1.43 16.61
CA ALA A 247 -15.51 -1.49 18.07
C ALA A 247 -15.31 -0.11 18.73
N GLY A 248 -14.90 0.92 17.97
CA GLY A 248 -14.73 2.28 18.48
C GLY A 248 -13.46 2.49 19.32
N GLU A 249 -12.38 1.78 18.99
CA GLU A 249 -11.12 1.80 19.73
C GLU A 249 -10.27 3.06 19.45
N GLU A 250 -9.45 3.45 20.43
CA GLU A 250 -8.39 4.43 20.21
C GLU A 250 -7.19 3.77 19.51
N LEU A 251 -6.78 4.32 18.37
CA LEU A 251 -5.81 3.70 17.45
C LEU A 251 -4.38 4.19 17.71
N CYS A 252 -4.18 5.50 17.80
CA CYS A 252 -2.88 6.09 18.06
C CYS A 252 -3.00 7.49 18.66
N ASP A 253 -1.93 7.97 19.27
CA ASP A 253 -1.82 9.36 19.73
C ASP A 253 -1.28 10.26 18.61
N THR A 254 -1.60 11.56 18.65
CA THR A 254 -0.98 12.59 17.78
C THR A 254 0.08 13.36 18.56
N SER A 255 0.91 14.13 17.85
CA SER A 255 1.94 15.00 18.44
C SER A 255 1.39 16.05 19.41
N THR A 256 0.10 16.40 19.29
CA THR A 256 -0.58 17.29 20.26
C THR A 256 -0.95 16.55 21.55
N SER A 257 -1.30 15.26 21.46
CA SER A 257 -1.64 14.43 22.62
C SER A 257 -0.37 14.02 23.37
N SER A 258 0.66 13.64 22.63
CA SER A 258 1.94 13.24 23.18
C SER A 258 3.07 13.54 22.20
N ILE A 259 4.17 14.06 22.73
CA ILE A 259 5.34 14.41 21.93
C ILE A 259 6.02 13.18 21.33
N TYR A 260 5.79 11.97 21.87
CA TYR A 260 6.47 10.77 21.38
C TYR A 260 5.94 10.28 20.03
N SER A 261 4.70 10.62 19.68
CA SER A 261 4.06 10.18 18.44
C SER A 261 4.64 10.86 17.18
N HIS A 262 4.96 12.15 17.25
CA HIS A 262 5.34 12.99 16.10
C HIS A 262 4.42 12.93 14.86
N LEU A 263 3.23 12.31 14.98
CA LEU A 263 2.15 12.36 14.01
C LEU A 263 1.36 13.66 14.19
N VAL A 264 1.57 14.63 13.32
CA VAL A 264 0.91 15.93 13.36
C VAL A 264 -0.50 15.82 12.82
N TRP A 265 -1.46 16.42 13.53
CA TRP A 265 -2.82 16.66 13.04
C TRP A 265 -3.06 18.17 12.96
N ASP A 266 -3.32 18.69 11.76
CA ASP A 266 -3.52 20.14 11.54
C ASP A 266 -4.99 20.60 11.59
N GLY A 267 -5.91 19.66 11.88
CA GLY A 267 -7.36 19.88 11.80
C GLY A 267 -7.99 19.37 10.51
N THR A 268 -7.19 19.00 9.51
CA THR A 268 -7.66 18.53 8.20
C THR A 268 -6.93 17.30 7.69
N SER A 269 -5.65 17.13 8.00
CA SER A 269 -4.81 16.03 7.56
C SER A 269 -3.75 15.64 8.59
N PHE A 270 -3.21 14.45 8.41
CA PHE A 270 -2.09 13.91 9.16
C PHE A 270 -0.79 14.07 8.38
N SER A 271 0.30 14.38 9.07
CA SER A 271 1.65 14.42 8.49
C SER A 271 2.70 14.08 9.54
N ALA A 272 3.90 13.73 9.10
CA ALA A 272 5.05 13.66 10.01
C ALA A 272 5.50 15.06 10.44
N ASP A 273 6.02 15.17 11.66
CA ASP A 273 6.63 16.40 12.17
C ASP A 273 7.93 16.74 11.38
N PRO A 274 8.04 17.93 10.75
CA PRO A 274 9.20 18.32 9.95
C PRO A 274 10.33 18.96 10.80
N SER A 275 10.39 18.71 12.10
CA SER A 275 11.32 19.40 13.02
C SER A 275 12.35 18.51 13.72
N HIS A 276 12.58 17.27 13.24
CA HIS A 276 13.58 16.39 13.84
C HIS A 276 14.99 17.04 13.82
N PRO A 277 15.70 17.14 14.95
CA PRO A 277 16.94 17.90 15.07
C PRO A 277 18.13 17.34 14.25
N VAL A 278 18.15 16.03 13.97
CA VAL A 278 19.21 15.36 13.19
C VAL A 278 18.90 15.30 11.69
N THR A 279 17.74 14.76 11.30
CA THR A 279 17.32 14.51 9.91
C THR A 279 16.54 15.66 9.28
N GLY A 280 16.01 16.59 10.07
CA GLY A 280 15.09 17.63 9.60
C GLY A 280 13.66 17.14 9.35
N SER A 281 13.34 15.88 9.65
CA SER A 281 11.99 15.32 9.55
C SER A 281 11.86 14.01 10.33
N TRP A 282 10.72 13.79 10.97
CA TRP A 282 10.33 12.54 11.61
C TRP A 282 9.74 11.51 10.64
N ALA A 283 9.59 11.86 9.35
CA ALA A 283 8.89 11.03 8.34
C ALA A 283 9.35 9.57 8.31
N GLU A 284 10.66 9.34 8.32
CA GLU A 284 11.27 8.01 8.20
C GLU A 284 11.49 7.32 9.56
N HIS A 285 11.11 7.94 10.68
CA HIS A 285 11.18 7.31 11.99
C HIS A 285 10.01 6.34 12.16
N PRO A 286 10.17 5.25 12.93
CA PRO A 286 9.07 4.32 13.19
C PRO A 286 7.93 5.03 13.89
N MET A 287 6.71 4.71 13.47
CA MET A 287 5.50 5.14 14.15
C MET A 287 5.44 4.49 15.55
N ALA A 288 5.37 5.30 16.60
CA ALA A 288 5.20 4.88 17.98
C ALA A 288 3.84 5.36 18.55
N GLU A 289 3.52 4.98 19.79
CA GLU A 289 2.22 5.30 20.41
C GLU A 289 1.02 4.82 19.58
N VAL A 290 1.15 3.62 19.02
CA VAL A 290 0.10 2.91 18.29
C VAL A 290 -0.41 1.77 19.17
N SER A 291 -1.74 1.66 19.31
CA SER A 291 -2.35 0.56 20.06
C SER A 291 -2.34 -0.71 19.22
N TRP A 292 -2.58 -1.87 19.84
CA TRP A 292 -2.71 -3.11 19.07
C TRP A 292 -3.85 -3.01 18.04
N TYR A 293 -4.92 -2.28 18.37
CA TYR A 293 -6.02 -2.01 17.44
C TYR A 293 -5.60 -1.07 16.30
N GLY A 294 -4.82 -0.03 16.59
CA GLY A 294 -4.23 0.84 15.56
C GLY A 294 -3.33 0.09 14.60
N ALA A 295 -2.52 -0.83 15.12
CA ALA A 295 -1.66 -1.69 14.32
C ALA A 295 -2.47 -2.64 13.40
N CYS A 296 -3.55 -3.25 13.92
CA CYS A 296 -4.49 -4.03 13.11
C CYS A 296 -5.22 -3.19 12.05
N ALA A 297 -5.66 -1.98 12.42
CA ALA A 297 -6.35 -1.07 11.52
C ALA A 297 -5.44 -0.60 10.38
N TYR A 298 -4.16 -0.34 10.67
CA TYR A 298 -3.15 -0.06 9.65
C TYR A 298 -2.99 -1.23 8.68
N ALA A 299 -2.86 -2.47 9.17
CA ALA A 299 -2.74 -3.66 8.31
C ALA A 299 -3.97 -3.83 7.39
N ASN A 300 -5.17 -3.62 7.92
CA ASN A 300 -6.40 -3.59 7.14
C ASN A 300 -6.42 -2.45 6.12
N GLY A 301 -5.95 -1.26 6.50
CA GLY A 301 -5.80 -0.11 5.61
C GLY A 301 -4.83 -0.37 4.44
N LYS A 302 -3.66 -0.95 4.73
CA LYS A 302 -2.67 -1.39 3.73
C LYS A 302 -3.28 -2.42 2.78
N SER A 303 -4.08 -3.36 3.31
CA SER A 303 -4.80 -4.36 2.50
C SER A 303 -5.77 -3.69 1.53
N ARG A 304 -6.60 -2.76 2.00
CA ARG A 304 -7.54 -2.01 1.16
C ARG A 304 -6.81 -1.20 0.08
N GLY A 305 -5.68 -0.56 0.42
CA GLY A 305 -4.84 0.19 -0.51
C GLY A 305 -4.24 -0.69 -1.63
N ALA A 306 -3.87 -1.92 -1.29
CA ALA A 306 -3.36 -2.91 -2.26
C ALA A 306 -4.47 -3.69 -3.00
N GLY A 307 -5.75 -3.44 -2.70
CA GLY A 307 -6.88 -4.18 -3.27
C GLY A 307 -7.01 -5.63 -2.78
N LEU A 308 -6.52 -5.93 -1.58
CA LEU A 308 -6.58 -7.24 -0.92
C LEU A 308 -7.73 -7.31 0.09
N ASP A 309 -8.16 -8.52 0.42
CA ASP A 309 -9.17 -8.73 1.46
C ASP A 309 -8.55 -8.50 2.85
N PRO A 310 -9.12 -7.61 3.69
CA PRO A 310 -8.62 -7.39 5.04
C PRO A 310 -8.68 -8.65 5.91
N CYS A 311 -7.66 -8.86 6.75
CA CYS A 311 -7.61 -10.01 7.66
C CYS A 311 -8.46 -9.83 8.90
N TYR A 312 -8.67 -8.60 9.38
CA TYR A 312 -9.36 -8.33 10.64
C TYR A 312 -10.82 -7.89 10.43
N ASP A 313 -11.73 -8.47 11.20
CA ASP A 313 -13.06 -7.89 11.40
C ASP A 313 -12.96 -6.74 12.41
N GLU A 314 -13.16 -5.52 11.95
CA GLU A 314 -12.99 -4.31 12.76
C GLU A 314 -14.10 -4.10 13.82
N SER A 315 -15.10 -4.97 13.88
CA SER A 315 -16.16 -4.94 14.90
C SER A 315 -15.80 -5.70 16.18
N ASP A 316 -14.94 -6.72 16.09
CA ASP A 316 -14.51 -7.55 17.22
C ASP A 316 -13.01 -7.88 17.24
N TRP A 317 -12.28 -7.40 16.23
CA TRP A 317 -10.85 -7.63 15.98
C TRP A 317 -10.45 -9.10 15.88
N SER A 318 -11.38 -9.97 15.47
CA SER A 318 -11.06 -11.33 15.07
C SER A 318 -10.24 -11.33 13.77
N CYS A 319 -9.38 -12.34 13.60
CA CYS A 319 -8.52 -12.48 12.42
C CYS A 319 -8.91 -13.72 11.62
N ASP A 320 -9.18 -13.53 10.33
CA ASP A 320 -9.32 -14.58 9.34
C ASP A 320 -7.98 -14.81 8.63
N PHE A 321 -7.21 -15.78 9.13
CA PHE A 321 -5.91 -16.16 8.59
C PHE A 321 -5.97 -16.77 7.17
N THR A 322 -7.17 -16.98 6.60
CA THR A 322 -7.33 -17.44 5.21
C THR A 322 -7.36 -16.30 4.20
N ARG A 323 -7.37 -15.04 4.66
CA ARG A 323 -7.33 -13.86 3.81
C ARG A 323 -5.94 -13.58 3.27
N ASN A 324 -5.90 -12.88 2.15
CA ASN A 324 -4.68 -12.54 1.42
C ASN A 324 -4.16 -11.13 1.74
N GLY A 325 -4.79 -10.41 2.68
CA GLY A 325 -4.36 -9.10 3.12
C GLY A 325 -3.17 -9.14 4.09
N TYR A 326 -2.78 -7.95 4.53
CA TYR A 326 -1.77 -7.76 5.56
C TYR A 326 -2.36 -8.02 6.94
N ARG A 327 -1.50 -8.43 7.87
CA ARG A 327 -1.80 -8.63 9.28
C ARG A 327 -0.54 -8.45 10.13
N LEU A 328 -0.72 -8.35 11.43
CA LEU A 328 0.38 -8.46 12.37
C LEU A 328 0.98 -9.88 12.31
N PRO A 329 2.31 -10.01 12.54
CA PRO A 329 2.93 -11.31 12.68
C PRO A 329 2.38 -12.04 13.90
N THR A 330 2.28 -13.36 13.81
CA THR A 330 2.27 -14.19 15.02
C THR A 330 3.61 -14.07 15.73
N GLU A 331 3.64 -14.38 17.04
CA GLU A 331 4.89 -14.38 17.81
C GLU A 331 5.94 -15.31 17.18
N ALA A 332 5.49 -16.45 16.65
CA ALA A 332 6.36 -17.42 16.00
C ALA A 332 6.90 -16.92 14.66
N GLU A 333 6.06 -16.32 13.81
CA GLU A 333 6.50 -15.70 12.56
C GLU A 333 7.52 -14.59 12.82
N TRP A 334 7.28 -13.76 13.84
CA TRP A 334 8.20 -12.71 14.22
C TRP A 334 9.56 -13.27 14.65
N GLU A 335 9.61 -14.26 15.55
CA GLU A 335 10.88 -14.81 16.03
C GLU A 335 11.64 -15.56 14.92
N TYR A 336 10.92 -16.29 14.07
CA TYR A 336 11.53 -16.95 12.91
C TYR A 336 12.14 -15.95 11.94
N ALA A 337 11.40 -14.88 11.64
CA ALA A 337 11.86 -13.78 10.80
C ALA A 337 13.06 -13.08 11.41
N ALA A 338 13.02 -12.75 12.71
CA ALA A 338 14.11 -12.10 13.42
C ALA A 338 15.41 -12.91 13.41
N ARG A 339 15.32 -14.24 13.46
CA ARG A 339 16.50 -15.13 13.38
C ARG A 339 17.14 -15.20 12.00
N GLY A 340 16.49 -14.71 10.94
CA GLY A 340 17.13 -14.51 9.63
C GLY A 340 17.70 -15.79 8.97
N GLY A 341 17.16 -16.97 9.29
CA GLY A 341 17.67 -18.26 8.78
C GLY A 341 18.90 -18.80 9.51
N GLU A 342 19.39 -18.10 10.54
CA GLU A 342 20.48 -18.57 11.38
C GLU A 342 19.96 -19.49 12.50
N HIS A 343 20.09 -20.79 12.28
CA HIS A 343 19.59 -21.83 13.20
C HIS A 343 20.70 -22.74 13.75
N ARG A 344 21.95 -22.53 13.32
CA ARG A 344 23.11 -23.38 13.68
C ARG A 344 24.40 -22.56 13.75
N PRO A 345 24.79 -22.06 14.94
CA PRO A 345 24.07 -22.13 16.21
C PRO A 345 22.86 -21.17 16.26
N TYR A 346 22.02 -21.31 17.30
CA TYR A 346 21.01 -20.31 17.63
C TYR A 346 21.67 -19.19 18.45
N TYR A 347 21.69 -17.99 17.89
CA TYR A 347 22.26 -16.80 18.51
C TYR A 347 21.25 -16.02 19.35
N MET A 348 21.79 -15.12 20.19
CA MET A 348 21.03 -14.20 21.04
C MET A 348 20.34 -13.07 20.25
N TYR A 349 20.99 -12.55 19.21
CA TYR A 349 20.51 -11.49 18.32
C TYR A 349 20.49 -11.99 16.85
N PRO A 350 19.84 -11.28 15.91
CA PRO A 350 19.74 -11.68 14.50
C PRO A 350 21.09 -11.96 13.79
N TRP A 351 22.18 -11.42 14.31
CA TRP A 351 23.53 -11.43 13.72
C TRP A 351 24.59 -12.09 14.61
N GLY A 352 24.23 -12.66 15.76
CA GLY A 352 25.20 -13.24 16.68
C GLY A 352 24.92 -12.99 18.16
N ASP A 353 25.94 -13.20 19.00
CA ASP A 353 25.81 -13.13 20.47
C ASP A 353 26.32 -11.81 21.09
N SER A 354 26.70 -10.84 20.27
CA SER A 354 27.18 -9.54 20.73
C SER A 354 26.34 -8.39 20.17
N LEU A 355 25.99 -7.48 21.06
CA LEU A 355 25.34 -6.21 20.76
C LEU A 355 26.28 -5.07 21.13
N ASP A 356 26.39 -4.11 20.23
CA ASP A 356 27.02 -2.82 20.45
C ASP A 356 26.28 -1.76 19.62
N GLY A 357 26.64 -0.49 19.83
CA GLY A 357 26.01 0.66 19.21
C GLY A 357 25.97 0.67 17.68
N SER A 358 26.85 -0.07 17.01
CA SER A 358 26.88 -0.12 15.54
C SER A 358 25.84 -1.06 14.92
N LYS A 359 25.06 -1.78 15.76
CA LYS A 359 24.21 -2.89 15.33
C LYS A 359 22.71 -2.66 15.49
N ALA A 360 22.30 -1.84 16.45
CA ALA A 360 20.90 -1.56 16.75
C ALA A 360 20.76 -0.36 17.67
N ASN A 361 19.57 0.22 17.66
CA ASN A 361 19.17 1.29 18.55
C ASN A 361 18.61 0.71 19.85
N TYR A 362 19.28 0.97 20.97
CA TYR A 362 18.90 0.54 22.31
C TYR A 362 19.45 1.56 23.31
N TYR A 363 19.11 1.43 24.59
CA TYR A 363 19.57 2.38 25.61
C TYR A 363 21.10 2.36 25.71
N TRP A 364 21.76 3.51 25.47
CA TRP A 364 23.22 3.65 25.31
C TRP A 364 23.81 2.97 24.05
N SER A 365 23.10 3.00 22.93
CA SER A 365 23.64 2.69 21.60
C SER A 365 24.73 3.69 21.18
N GLY A 366 24.66 4.96 21.63
CA GLY A 366 25.59 6.00 21.20
C GLY A 366 25.41 6.42 19.73
N ASP A 367 24.25 6.14 19.14
CA ASP A 367 23.83 6.70 17.86
C ASP A 367 23.51 8.21 18.01
N PRO A 368 23.44 8.99 16.92
CA PRO A 368 23.28 10.44 17.00
C PRO A 368 21.86 10.91 17.40
N TYR A 369 20.89 10.00 17.50
CA TYR A 369 19.51 10.29 17.88
C TYR A 369 19.31 10.19 19.40
N GLU A 370 20.16 9.44 20.09
CA GLU A 370 20.20 9.38 21.55
C GLU A 370 20.41 10.78 22.15
N GLY A 371 19.44 11.23 22.94
CA GLY A 371 19.47 12.55 23.59
C GLY A 371 19.12 13.73 22.66
N ALA A 372 18.77 13.49 21.40
CA ALA A 372 18.45 14.56 20.44
C ALA A 372 17.04 15.13 20.67
N ALA A 373 16.01 14.28 20.58
CA ALA A 373 14.62 14.58 20.89
C ALA A 373 13.88 13.27 21.19
N TYR A 374 12.89 13.28 22.08
CA TYR A 374 12.10 12.08 22.35
C TYR A 374 11.03 11.88 21.26
N PRO A 375 10.80 10.63 20.79
CA PRO A 375 11.48 9.41 21.18
C PRO A 375 12.88 9.33 20.55
N TRP A 376 13.84 8.65 21.21
CA TRP A 376 15.20 8.47 20.67
C TRP A 376 15.26 7.37 19.60
N THR A 377 14.27 7.34 18.71
CA THR A 377 14.27 6.41 17.58
C THR A 377 15.29 6.84 16.53
N THR A 378 15.83 5.87 15.82
CA THR A 378 16.54 6.09 14.57
C THR A 378 15.52 5.98 13.43
N PRO A 379 15.78 6.57 12.24
CA PRO A 379 15.04 6.23 11.03
C PRO A 379 14.99 4.72 10.86
N ALA A 380 13.86 4.20 10.37
CA ALA A 380 13.73 2.78 10.09
C ALA A 380 14.79 2.40 9.03
N GLY A 381 15.54 1.33 9.30
CA GLY A 381 16.64 0.88 8.45
C GLY A 381 17.96 1.64 8.65
N TYR A 382 18.10 2.44 9.70
CA TYR A 382 19.31 3.26 9.92
C TYR A 382 20.63 2.46 9.91
N TYR A 383 20.59 1.20 10.35
CA TYR A 383 21.76 0.32 10.44
C TYR A 383 22.08 -0.39 9.11
N ASP A 384 22.20 0.38 8.03
CA ASP A 384 22.37 -0.09 6.63
C ASP A 384 23.83 -0.19 6.13
N GLY A 385 24.80 0.00 7.02
CA GLY A 385 26.23 0.11 6.73
C GLY A 385 26.75 1.55 6.69
N SER A 386 25.87 2.56 6.75
CA SER A 386 26.23 3.98 6.80
C SER A 386 26.03 4.64 8.18
N GLN A 387 25.58 3.87 9.17
CA GLN A 387 25.26 4.32 10.52
C GLN A 387 26.45 4.92 11.29
N THR A 388 26.12 5.60 12.39
CA THR A 388 27.03 6.00 13.46
C THR A 388 26.55 5.41 14.78
N PRO A 389 27.41 4.72 15.58
CA PRO A 389 28.80 4.33 15.29
C PRO A 389 28.95 3.48 14.02
N ALA A 390 30.05 3.66 13.29
CA ALA A 390 30.27 2.98 12.01
C ALA A 390 30.22 1.45 12.15
N GLY A 391 29.44 0.81 11.29
CA GLY A 391 29.21 -0.63 11.27
C GLY A 391 29.13 -1.19 9.84
N VAL A 392 28.48 -2.35 9.72
CA VAL A 392 28.14 -2.97 8.44
C VAL A 392 26.63 -2.97 8.27
N ASP A 393 26.15 -3.37 7.09
CA ASP A 393 24.71 -3.59 6.86
C ASP A 393 24.19 -4.66 7.84
N MET A 394 23.19 -4.29 8.64
CA MET A 394 22.64 -5.10 9.72
C MET A 394 21.31 -5.78 9.34
N ALA A 395 20.91 -5.73 8.07
CA ALA A 395 19.85 -6.59 7.58
C ALA A 395 20.16 -8.05 7.94
N ASN A 396 19.20 -8.76 8.53
CA ASN A 396 19.41 -10.18 8.82
C ASN A 396 19.40 -11.02 7.52
N GLY A 397 19.56 -12.35 7.63
CA GLY A 397 19.63 -13.22 6.45
C GLY A 397 18.36 -13.26 5.57
N TYR A 398 17.26 -12.64 5.99
CA TYR A 398 16.05 -12.43 5.18
C TYR A 398 15.90 -11.01 4.66
N GLY A 399 16.86 -10.11 4.92
CA GLY A 399 16.80 -8.71 4.49
C GLY A 399 15.90 -7.84 5.37
N LEU A 400 15.67 -8.24 6.62
CA LEU A 400 14.87 -7.49 7.59
C LEU A 400 15.80 -6.67 8.51
N TYR A 401 15.48 -5.39 8.67
CA TYR A 401 16.17 -4.45 9.55
C TYR A 401 15.41 -4.29 10.86
N ASP A 402 16.10 -3.78 11.88
CA ASP A 402 15.51 -3.36 13.16
C ASP A 402 14.71 -4.46 13.91
N MET A 403 14.93 -5.73 13.59
CA MET A 403 14.34 -6.87 14.34
C MET A 403 14.86 -6.97 15.79
N SER A 404 15.75 -6.06 16.21
CA SER A 404 16.32 -5.92 17.54
C SER A 404 16.53 -4.43 17.82
N GLY A 405 15.80 -3.85 18.76
CA GLY A 405 15.91 -2.43 19.12
C GLY A 405 14.89 -1.53 18.43
N ASN A 406 15.22 -0.23 18.36
CA ASN A 406 14.40 0.87 17.84
C ASN A 406 13.01 0.99 18.50
N VAL A 407 11.98 0.28 18.06
CA VAL A 407 10.71 0.16 18.79
C VAL A 407 10.29 -1.28 19.01
N TRP A 408 9.53 -1.51 20.08
CA TRP A 408 8.82 -2.76 20.25
C TRP A 408 7.84 -2.95 19.09
N GLU A 409 7.65 -4.20 18.66
CA GLU A 409 6.72 -4.51 17.56
C GLU A 409 5.55 -5.34 18.06
N TRP A 410 4.32 -4.88 17.80
CA TRP A 410 3.09 -5.62 18.10
C TRP A 410 3.01 -6.95 17.33
N CYS A 411 2.61 -8.01 18.05
CA CYS A 411 2.24 -9.30 17.47
C CYS A 411 0.75 -9.60 17.66
N TRP A 412 0.23 -10.52 16.86
CA TRP A 412 -1.16 -11.01 16.96
C TRP A 412 -1.44 -11.67 18.32
N ASP A 413 -0.50 -12.50 18.79
CA ASP A 413 -0.69 -13.43 19.89
C ASP A 413 -1.09 -12.76 21.20
N ARG A 414 -1.90 -13.47 21.98
CA ARG A 414 -2.15 -13.13 23.38
C ARG A 414 -1.02 -13.66 24.26
N TYR A 415 -0.75 -12.97 25.36
CA TYR A 415 0.27 -13.44 26.31
C TYR A 415 -0.25 -14.59 27.19
N ASP A 416 0.51 -15.69 27.21
CA ASP A 416 0.47 -16.72 28.23
C ASP A 416 1.91 -17.20 28.50
N HIS A 417 2.31 -17.11 29.77
CA HIS A 417 3.65 -17.49 30.23
C HIS A 417 4.00 -18.96 29.96
N SER A 418 2.99 -19.84 29.94
CA SER A 418 3.15 -21.28 29.76
C SER A 418 2.97 -21.76 28.32
N TYR A 419 2.66 -20.86 27.38
CA TYR A 419 2.23 -21.22 26.03
C TYR A 419 3.23 -22.13 25.30
N TYR A 420 4.54 -21.86 25.43
CA TYR A 420 5.59 -22.64 24.76
C TYR A 420 5.55 -24.14 25.13
N SER A 421 5.06 -24.50 26.32
CA SER A 421 4.93 -25.91 26.71
C SER A 421 3.79 -26.64 26.00
N ASN A 422 2.83 -25.90 25.43
CA ASN A 422 1.62 -26.42 24.80
C ASN A 422 1.43 -25.92 23.36
N SER A 423 2.44 -25.26 22.80
CA SER A 423 2.39 -24.66 21.46
C SER A 423 2.23 -25.76 20.40
N PRO A 424 1.30 -25.62 19.44
CA PRO A 424 1.27 -26.51 18.29
C PRO A 424 2.49 -26.27 17.40
N ALA A 425 2.93 -27.31 16.69
CA ALA A 425 4.11 -27.21 15.85
C ALA A 425 3.85 -26.38 14.58
N ASP A 426 2.70 -26.53 13.94
CA ASP A 426 2.43 -25.92 12.63
C ASP A 426 1.67 -24.60 12.78
N ASN A 427 2.26 -23.49 12.31
CA ASN A 427 1.68 -22.14 12.29
C ASN A 427 0.94 -21.74 13.59
N PRO A 428 1.61 -21.76 14.77
CA PRO A 428 0.98 -21.38 16.03
C PRO A 428 0.51 -19.93 16.02
N THR A 429 -0.73 -19.69 16.48
CA THR A 429 -1.37 -18.36 16.51
C THR A 429 -1.61 -17.85 17.94
N GLY A 430 -0.87 -18.41 18.90
CA GLY A 430 -0.96 -18.04 20.30
C GLY A 430 -2.10 -18.72 21.05
N PRO A 431 -2.28 -18.40 22.34
CA PRO A 431 -3.39 -18.88 23.15
C PRO A 431 -4.70 -18.17 22.75
N ALA A 432 -5.81 -18.90 22.82
CA ALA A 432 -7.14 -18.37 22.47
C ALA A 432 -7.61 -17.24 23.42
N THR A 433 -7.08 -17.19 24.64
CA THR A 433 -7.46 -16.22 25.68
C THR A 433 -6.22 -15.63 26.35
N GLY A 434 -6.34 -14.42 26.89
CA GLY A 434 -5.26 -13.68 27.54
C GLY A 434 -5.59 -12.19 27.58
N TRP A 435 -5.17 -11.49 28.62
CA TRP A 435 -5.53 -10.07 28.82
C TRP A 435 -4.60 -9.11 28.08
N ALA A 436 -3.39 -9.55 27.75
CA ALA A 436 -2.36 -8.79 27.06
C ALA A 436 -2.06 -9.38 25.67
N ARG A 437 -1.43 -8.58 24.82
CA ARG A 437 -0.89 -8.95 23.51
C ARG A 437 0.64 -9.00 23.57
N MET A 438 1.23 -9.83 22.72
CA MET A 438 2.67 -9.98 22.62
C MET A 438 3.32 -8.78 21.93
N ILE A 439 4.49 -8.37 22.43
CA ILE A 439 5.39 -7.42 21.78
C ILE A 439 6.80 -8.01 21.73
N ARG A 440 7.56 -7.67 20.70
CA ARG A 440 8.87 -8.26 20.40
C ARG A 440 9.91 -7.20 20.02
N GLY A 441 11.19 -7.57 20.04
CA GLY A 441 12.28 -6.73 19.50
C GLY A 441 13.01 -5.85 20.50
N GLY A 442 12.38 -5.43 21.60
CA GLY A 442 12.95 -4.38 22.46
C GLY A 442 12.83 -3.00 21.81
N SER A 443 13.47 -1.99 22.38
CA SER A 443 13.33 -0.59 21.91
C SER A 443 14.56 0.25 22.22
N TRP A 444 14.58 1.49 21.73
CA TRP A 444 15.55 2.54 22.08
C TRP A 444 15.68 2.77 23.60
N GLY A 445 14.60 2.52 24.36
CA GLY A 445 14.59 2.63 25.82
C GLY A 445 15.09 1.38 26.54
N SER A 446 15.38 0.30 25.81
CA SER A 446 15.66 -1.01 26.36
C SER A 446 17.15 -1.24 26.64
N SER A 447 17.47 -1.87 27.76
CA SER A 447 18.83 -2.36 28.01
C SER A 447 19.22 -3.48 27.03
N ALA A 448 20.52 -3.67 26.79
CA ALA A 448 21.06 -4.68 25.86
C ALA A 448 20.55 -6.12 26.07
N SER A 449 20.03 -6.47 27.26
CA SER A 449 19.50 -7.80 27.55
C SER A 449 18.09 -8.08 27.00
N ILE A 450 17.39 -7.03 26.54
CA ILE A 450 16.00 -7.07 26.07
C ILE A 450 15.88 -7.29 24.55
N PRO A 451 16.65 -6.64 23.65
CA PRO A 451 16.44 -6.76 22.21
C PRO A 451 16.95 -8.08 21.62
N ARG A 452 16.85 -9.19 22.36
CA ARG A 452 17.17 -10.53 21.90
C ARG A 452 16.05 -11.07 21.04
N SER A 453 16.39 -11.87 20.02
CA SER A 453 15.38 -12.49 19.15
C SER A 453 14.38 -13.35 19.94
N ALA A 454 14.77 -13.93 21.07
CA ALA A 454 13.92 -14.79 21.92
C ALA A 454 13.22 -14.06 23.08
N PHE A 455 13.49 -12.76 23.32
CA PHE A 455 12.86 -12.04 24.43
C PHE A 455 11.37 -11.82 24.16
N ARG A 456 10.55 -11.99 25.19
CA ARG A 456 9.09 -11.87 25.15
C ARG A 456 8.64 -10.68 25.97
N GLY A 457 8.00 -9.69 25.35
CA GLY A 457 7.29 -8.61 26.05
C GLY A 457 5.78 -8.78 25.90
N PHE A 458 5.01 -8.11 26.77
CA PHE A 458 3.55 -8.05 26.63
C PHE A 458 3.01 -6.77 27.23
N THR A 459 1.89 -6.29 26.70
CA THR A 459 1.12 -5.21 27.30
C THR A 459 -0.34 -5.26 26.89
N GLY A 460 -1.21 -4.47 27.52
CA GLY A 460 -2.63 -4.41 27.20
C GLY A 460 -2.87 -3.88 25.78
N PRO A 461 -3.90 -4.36 25.05
CA PRO A 461 -4.10 -4.01 23.64
C PRO A 461 -4.43 -2.52 23.41
N ILE A 462 -4.88 -1.80 24.44
CA ILE A 462 -5.17 -0.36 24.39
C ILE A 462 -3.92 0.50 24.63
N ASP A 463 -2.84 -0.08 25.15
CA ASP A 463 -1.66 0.68 25.55
C ASP A 463 -0.94 1.24 24.32
N ARG A 464 -0.37 2.43 24.49
CA ARG A 464 0.36 3.18 23.48
C ARG A 464 1.57 3.78 24.16
N TYR A 465 2.76 3.30 23.82
CA TYR A 465 4.01 3.76 24.40
C TYR A 465 4.89 4.40 23.33
N GLY A 466 5.67 5.40 23.72
CA GLY A 466 6.62 6.11 22.84
C GLY A 466 7.77 5.26 22.30
N ASP A 467 7.79 3.98 22.67
CA ASP A 467 8.78 3.00 22.22
C ASP A 467 8.11 1.72 21.68
N LEU A 468 6.82 1.79 21.34
CA LEU A 468 6.02 0.67 20.81
C LEU A 468 5.36 1.05 19.48
N GLY A 469 5.75 0.36 18.42
CA GLY A 469 5.30 0.56 17.06
C GLY A 469 4.76 -0.70 16.39
N VAL A 470 4.89 -0.76 15.07
CA VAL A 470 4.23 -1.78 14.24
C VAL A 470 5.08 -2.19 13.04
N ARG A 471 5.02 -3.47 12.71
CA ARG A 471 5.46 -4.08 11.46
C ARG A 471 4.38 -5.05 11.00
N VAL A 472 4.09 -5.09 9.71
CA VAL A 472 3.09 -6.03 9.18
C VAL A 472 3.71 -7.08 8.26
N LEU A 473 2.97 -8.16 8.08
CA LEU A 473 3.28 -9.22 7.14
C LEU A 473 2.07 -9.49 6.23
N ALA A 474 2.30 -10.16 5.10
CA ALA A 474 1.26 -10.67 4.21
C ALA A 474 1.49 -12.17 3.96
N ALA A 475 0.38 -12.94 3.95
CA ALA A 475 0.45 -14.35 3.62
C ALA A 475 0.90 -14.54 2.15
N ARG A 476 1.68 -15.59 1.89
CA ARG A 476 1.98 -15.98 0.51
C ARG A 476 0.74 -16.67 -0.09
N PRO A 477 0.26 -16.28 -1.29
CA PRO A 477 -0.94 -16.83 -1.91
C PRO A 477 -0.85 -18.30 -2.28
#